data_AF-A0A1F7IY49-F1
#
_entry.id   AF-A0A1F7IY49-F1
#
_cell.length_a   1.000
_cell.length_b   1.000
_cell.length_c   1.000
_cell.angle_alpha   90.00
_cell.angle_beta   90.00
_cell.angle_gamma   90.00
#
_symmetry.space_group_name_H-M   'P 1'
#
loop_
_entity.id
_entity.type
_entity.pdbx_description
1 polymer ?
#
loop_
_entity_poly.entity_id
_entity_poly.type
_entity_poly.pdbx_seq_one_letter_code
_entity_poly.pdbx_strand_id
1 'polypeptide(L)'
;MIHSENKDKFILTLHRYFIWALYQHNTFKTVIRVVNTEKTRESARFTRPFGYGSYWYASMYVVIEGWLELKLHDKKIDVFLKNAKYIQLLRRYRNGVFHFQKDYEDNRFEIFFKRGSDFNIWVDEIYHEFDRFFLEWSKKEKSEK
;
A
#
# COMPACT_ATOMS: atom_id res chain seq x y z
N MET A 1 -2.47 -5.12 -27.60
CA MET A 1 -2.72 -6.50 -27.12
C MET A 1 -1.41 -6.99 -26.51
N ILE A 2 -1.33 -7.22 -25.20
CA ILE A 2 -0.11 -7.70 -24.54
C ILE A 2 -0.04 -9.22 -24.79
N HIS A 3 1.02 -9.72 -25.43
CA HIS A 3 1.28 -11.17 -25.58
C HIS A 3 1.40 -11.83 -24.20
N SER A 4 0.97 -13.10 -24.06
CA SER A 4 0.93 -13.83 -22.78
C SER A 4 2.25 -13.80 -22.01
N GLU A 5 3.39 -14.05 -22.67
CA GLU A 5 4.73 -13.97 -22.04
C GLU A 5 5.06 -12.59 -21.45
N ASN A 6 4.54 -11.51 -22.03
CA ASN A 6 4.76 -10.17 -21.49
C ASN A 6 3.88 -9.92 -20.26
N LYS A 7 2.71 -10.57 -20.17
CA LYS A 7 1.78 -10.38 -19.05
C LYS A 7 2.37 -10.92 -17.74
N ASP A 8 2.97 -12.10 -17.75
CA ASP A 8 3.53 -12.69 -16.52
C ASP A 8 4.76 -11.92 -16.03
N LYS A 9 5.59 -11.43 -16.96
CA LYS A 9 6.69 -10.51 -16.64
C LYS A 9 6.20 -9.20 -16.01
N PHE A 10 5.08 -8.67 -16.48
CA PHE A 10 4.48 -7.48 -15.88
C PHE A 10 3.85 -7.74 -14.52
N ILE A 11 3.19 -8.88 -14.32
CA ILE A 11 2.67 -9.30 -13.01
C ILE A 11 3.83 -9.50 -12.02
N LEU A 12 4.93 -10.12 -12.45
CA LEU A 12 6.13 -10.26 -11.63
C LEU A 12 6.73 -8.89 -11.24
N THR A 13 6.73 -7.94 -12.18
CA THR A 13 7.16 -6.56 -11.93
C THR A 13 6.27 -5.87 -10.90
N LEU A 14 4.94 -6.03 -11.02
CA LEU A 14 3.98 -5.49 -10.05
C LEU A 14 4.14 -6.15 -8.67
N HIS A 15 4.36 -7.47 -8.64
CA HIS A 15 4.59 -8.23 -7.41
C HIS A 15 5.82 -7.70 -6.66
N ARG A 16 6.90 -7.30 -7.36
CA ARG A 16 8.06 -6.64 -6.72
C ARG A 16 7.65 -5.38 -5.96
N TYR A 17 6.84 -4.51 -6.55
CA TYR A 17 6.33 -3.32 -5.86
C TYR A 17 5.45 -3.67 -4.66
N PHE A 18 4.64 -4.73 -4.78
CA PHE A 18 3.84 -5.23 -3.67
C PHE A 18 4.72 -5.77 -2.53
N ILE A 19 5.79 -6.51 -2.83
CA ILE A 19 6.75 -7.00 -1.82
C ILE A 19 7.40 -5.83 -1.07
N TRP A 20 7.74 -4.73 -1.76
CA TRP A 20 8.22 -3.53 -1.09
C TRP A 20 7.16 -2.92 -0.17
N ALA A 21 5.91 -2.83 -0.61
CA ALA A 21 4.81 -2.37 0.24
C ALA A 21 4.62 -3.28 1.48
N LEU A 22 4.68 -4.60 1.31
CA LEU A 22 4.63 -5.61 2.37
C LEU A 22 5.73 -5.41 3.42
N TYR A 23 6.98 -5.16 3.00
CA TYR A 23 8.07 -4.89 3.93
C TYR A 23 7.82 -3.63 4.77
N GLN A 24 7.31 -2.56 4.15
CA GLN A 24 6.97 -1.33 4.87
C GLN A 24 5.80 -1.55 5.83
N HIS A 25 4.77 -2.28 5.40
CA HIS A 25 3.64 -2.66 6.25
C HIS A 25 4.08 -3.43 7.50
N ASN A 26 4.85 -4.51 7.33
CA ASN A 26 5.31 -5.33 8.45
C ASN A 26 6.20 -4.53 9.41
N THR A 27 7.07 -3.67 8.86
CA THR A 27 7.92 -2.79 9.67
C THR A 27 7.10 -1.78 10.45
N PHE A 28 6.11 -1.16 9.80
CA PHE A 28 5.17 -0.25 10.44
C PHE A 28 4.42 -0.90 11.59
N LYS A 29 3.88 -2.12 11.40
CA LYS A 29 3.17 -2.88 12.44
C LYS A 29 4.08 -3.22 13.61
N THR A 30 5.32 -3.64 13.35
CA THR A 30 6.32 -3.92 14.40
C THR A 30 6.66 -2.66 15.19
N VAL A 31 6.96 -1.57 14.50
CA VAL A 31 7.35 -0.30 15.14
C VAL A 31 6.18 0.30 15.95
N ILE A 32 4.95 0.24 15.46
CA ILE A 32 3.76 0.66 16.24
C ILE A 32 3.60 -0.16 17.51
N ARG A 33 3.80 -1.49 17.45
CA ARG A 33 3.67 -2.36 18.62
C ARG A 33 4.67 -1.96 19.71
N VAL A 34 5.95 -1.76 19.33
CA VAL A 34 7.01 -1.34 20.25
C VAL A 34 6.71 0.03 20.87
N VAL A 35 6.33 1.01 20.04
CA VAL A 35 6.01 2.36 20.51
C VAL A 35 4.81 2.38 21.46
N ASN A 36 3.80 1.55 21.22
CA ASN A 36 2.64 1.44 22.12
C ASN A 36 3.01 0.79 23.46
N THR A 37 4.03 -0.07 23.52
CA THR A 37 4.47 -0.72 24.77
C THR A 37 5.45 0.12 25.58
N GLU A 38 6.17 1.04 24.95
CA GLU A 38 7.17 1.88 25.62
C GLU A 38 6.59 3.26 26.04
N LYS A 39 6.99 3.76 27.22
CA LYS A 39 6.87 5.19 27.57
C LYS A 39 7.90 6.01 26.78
N THR A 40 7.75 6.06 25.47
CA THR A 40 8.57 6.85 24.56
C THR A 40 8.15 8.33 24.58
N ARG A 41 9.13 9.24 24.37
CA ARG A 41 8.86 10.67 24.15
C ARG A 41 7.90 10.83 22.97
N GLU A 42 6.93 11.73 23.11
CA GLU A 42 5.87 11.99 22.12
C GLU A 42 6.43 12.21 20.70
N SER A 43 7.53 12.95 20.56
CA SER A 43 8.21 13.17 19.27
C SER A 43 8.72 11.90 18.59
N ALA A 44 9.16 10.89 19.35
CA ALA A 44 9.62 9.61 18.81
C ALA A 44 8.45 8.74 18.33
N ARG A 45 7.25 8.92 18.90
CA ARG A 45 6.02 8.26 18.48
C ARG A 45 5.55 8.73 17.10
N PHE A 46 5.90 9.96 16.73
CA PHE A 46 5.46 10.57 15.48
C PHE A 46 6.49 10.55 14.35
N THR A 47 7.76 10.19 14.56
CA THR A 47 8.75 10.19 13.47
C THR A 47 8.92 8.82 12.82
N ARG A 48 9.18 7.78 13.61
CA ARG A 48 9.54 6.46 13.06
C ARG A 48 8.32 5.65 12.55
N PRO A 49 7.25 5.47 13.34
CA PRO A 49 6.05 4.79 12.84
C PRO A 49 5.42 5.56 11.68
N PHE A 50 5.40 6.89 11.76
CA PHE A 50 4.87 7.74 10.70
C PHE A 50 5.65 7.59 9.39
N GLY A 51 6.99 7.56 9.44
CA GLY A 51 7.81 7.32 8.25
C GLY A 51 7.48 5.98 7.59
N TYR A 52 7.51 4.87 8.34
CA TYR A 52 7.22 3.54 7.78
C TYR A 52 5.78 3.44 7.26
N GLY A 53 4.80 3.97 8.01
CA GLY A 53 3.41 4.04 7.55
C GLY A 53 3.29 4.85 6.26
N SER A 54 3.96 6.01 6.19
CA SER A 54 3.95 6.88 5.01
C SER A 54 4.44 6.16 3.76
N TYR A 55 5.56 5.44 3.87
CA TYR A 55 6.09 4.65 2.77
C TYR A 55 5.18 3.48 2.40
N TRP A 56 4.51 2.85 3.37
CA TRP A 56 3.54 1.79 3.08
C TRP A 56 2.36 2.32 2.26
N TYR A 57 1.65 3.36 2.73
CA TYR A 57 0.51 3.93 2.00
C TYR A 57 0.92 4.43 0.62
N ALA A 58 2.05 5.13 0.51
CA ALA A 58 2.55 5.61 -0.78
C ALA A 58 2.84 4.44 -1.75
N SER A 59 3.44 3.35 -1.25
CA SER A 59 3.70 2.15 -2.05
C SER A 59 2.43 1.41 -2.46
N MET A 60 1.40 1.37 -1.60
CA MET A 60 0.11 0.80 -1.94
C MET A 60 -0.54 1.49 -3.14
N TYR A 61 -0.41 2.81 -3.26
CA TYR A 61 -0.90 3.50 -4.43
C TYR A 61 -0.16 3.10 -5.72
N VAL A 62 1.15 2.87 -5.65
CA VAL A 62 1.94 2.41 -6.81
C VAL A 62 1.49 1.01 -7.27
N VAL A 63 1.15 0.12 -6.33
CA VAL A 63 0.57 -1.19 -6.65
C VAL A 63 -0.78 -1.04 -7.35
N ILE A 64 -1.66 -0.15 -6.86
CA ILE A 64 -2.95 0.12 -7.50
C ILE A 64 -2.76 0.75 -8.90
N GLU A 65 -1.85 1.70 -9.04
CA GLU A 65 -1.52 2.34 -10.32
C GLU A 65 -1.06 1.30 -11.35
N GLY A 66 -0.10 0.46 -11.00
CA GLY A 66 0.37 -0.61 -11.88
C GLY A 66 -0.71 -1.65 -12.18
N TRP A 67 -1.57 -1.99 -11.22
CA TRP A 67 -2.71 -2.88 -11.46
C TRP A 67 -3.66 -2.33 -12.54
N LEU A 68 -4.00 -1.04 -12.45
CA LEU A 68 -4.87 -0.35 -13.40
C LEU A 68 -4.20 -0.18 -14.77
N GLU A 69 -2.92 0.16 -14.82
CA GLU A 69 -2.14 0.31 -16.05
C GLU A 69 -2.06 -1.01 -16.83
N LEU A 70 -1.83 -2.12 -16.10
CA LEU A 70 -1.77 -3.46 -16.66
C LEU A 70 -3.15 -4.05 -16.99
N LYS A 71 -4.24 -3.35 -16.64
CA LYS A 71 -5.63 -3.79 -16.83
C LYS A 71 -5.86 -5.19 -16.26
N LEU A 72 -5.31 -5.43 -15.07
CA LEU A 72 -5.53 -6.66 -14.34
C LEU A 72 -6.93 -6.68 -13.73
N HIS A 73 -7.45 -7.88 -13.53
CA HIS A 73 -8.79 -8.10 -13.01
C HIS A 73 -8.78 -9.24 -12.00
N ASP A 74 -9.41 -8.97 -10.86
CA ASP A 74 -9.67 -9.93 -9.81
C ASP A 74 -10.93 -9.46 -9.07
N LYS A 75 -11.92 -10.35 -8.94
CA LYS A 75 -13.24 -9.97 -8.43
C LYS A 75 -13.19 -9.32 -7.05
N LYS A 76 -12.26 -9.72 -6.19
CA LYS A 76 -12.17 -9.18 -4.83
C LYS A 76 -11.47 -7.83 -4.83
N ILE A 77 -10.35 -7.69 -5.55
CA ILE A 77 -9.65 -6.41 -5.71
C ILE A 77 -10.55 -5.38 -6.41
N ASP A 78 -11.27 -5.79 -7.46
CA ASP A 78 -12.14 -4.92 -8.26
C ASP A 78 -13.26 -4.28 -7.41
N VAL A 79 -13.71 -4.92 -6.33
CA VAL A 79 -14.67 -4.32 -5.38
C VAL A 79 -14.07 -3.10 -4.69
N PHE A 80 -12.83 -3.18 -4.22
CA PHE A 80 -12.14 -2.05 -3.58
C PHE A 80 -11.87 -0.93 -4.57
N LEU A 81 -11.52 -1.26 -5.81
CA LEU A 81 -11.18 -0.28 -6.84
C LEU A 81 -12.36 0.60 -7.29
N LYS A 82 -13.60 0.22 -6.96
CA LYS A 82 -14.79 1.07 -7.16
C LYS A 82 -14.77 2.33 -6.29
N ASN A 83 -14.03 2.33 -5.19
CA ASN A 83 -13.94 3.48 -4.29
C ASN A 83 -12.91 4.51 -4.80
N ALA A 84 -13.29 5.23 -5.87
CA ALA A 84 -12.43 6.25 -6.49
C ALA A 84 -11.95 7.33 -5.50
N LYS A 85 -12.76 7.66 -4.47
CA LYS A 85 -12.38 8.61 -3.43
C LYS A 85 -11.13 8.15 -2.67
N TYR A 86 -11.07 6.88 -2.25
CA TYR A 86 -9.94 6.36 -1.49
C TYR A 86 -8.68 6.18 -2.35
N ILE A 87 -8.84 5.79 -3.61
CA ILE A 87 -7.72 5.79 -4.58
C ILE A 87 -7.15 7.21 -4.72
N GLN A 88 -8.01 8.22 -4.85
CA GLN A 88 -7.57 9.61 -4.96
C GLN A 88 -6.86 10.12 -3.70
N LEU A 89 -7.32 9.70 -2.52
CA LEU A 89 -6.63 10.00 -1.26
C LEU A 89 -5.23 9.38 -1.24
N LEU A 90 -5.09 8.10 -1.59
CA LEU A 90 -3.81 7.42 -1.70
C LEU A 90 -2.87 8.08 -2.72
N ARG A 91 -3.39 8.51 -3.87
CA ARG A 91 -2.62 9.27 -4.88
C ARG A 91 -2.05 10.56 -4.31
N ARG A 92 -2.90 11.38 -3.68
CA ARG A 92 -2.50 12.66 -3.08
C ARG A 92 -1.50 12.44 -1.95
N TYR A 93 -1.67 11.37 -1.18
CA TYR A 93 -0.75 11.01 -0.11
C TYR A 93 0.62 10.58 -0.64
N ARG A 94 0.68 9.72 -1.66
CA ARG A 94 1.94 9.36 -2.34
C ARG A 94 2.69 10.61 -2.80
N ASN A 95 1.96 11.60 -3.32
CA ASN A 95 2.57 12.87 -3.69
C ASN A 95 3.10 13.65 -2.48
N GLY A 96 2.37 13.69 -1.37
CA GLY A 96 2.85 14.31 -0.12
C GLY A 96 4.10 13.65 0.45
N VAL A 97 4.21 12.32 0.35
CA VAL A 97 5.35 11.55 0.86
C VAL A 97 6.62 11.74 0.03
N PHE A 98 6.51 11.74 -1.30
CA PHE A 98 7.68 11.77 -2.19
C PHE A 98 8.01 13.15 -2.78
N HIS A 99 7.15 14.15 -2.60
CA HIS A 99 7.48 15.53 -2.92
C HIS A 99 7.65 16.33 -1.65
N PHE A 100 8.77 17.04 -1.52
CA PHE A 100 9.02 17.93 -0.39
C PHE A 100 7.89 18.96 -0.24
N GLN A 101 7.36 19.09 0.98
CA GLN A 101 6.35 20.07 1.35
C GLN A 101 6.97 21.09 2.29
N LYS A 102 6.76 22.38 1.99
CA LYS A 102 7.29 23.47 2.83
C LYS A 102 6.53 23.59 4.16
N ASP A 103 5.24 23.25 4.14
CA ASP A 103 4.39 23.29 5.32
C ASP A 103 4.48 21.94 6.06
N TYR A 104 4.78 22.00 7.36
CA TYR A 104 4.90 20.82 8.23
C TYR A 104 3.52 20.21 8.55
N GLU A 105 2.52 21.06 8.75
CA GLU A 105 1.12 20.69 9.00
C GLU A 105 0.37 20.63 7.68
N ASP A 106 0.56 19.52 6.97
CA ASP A 106 -0.12 19.30 5.71
C ASP A 106 -1.37 18.42 5.93
N ASN A 107 -2.54 19.01 5.67
CA ASN A 107 -3.85 18.38 5.78
C ASN A 107 -3.98 17.06 5.00
N ARG A 108 -3.07 16.78 4.04
CA ARG A 108 -2.97 15.46 3.38
C ARG A 108 -2.65 14.35 4.36
N PHE A 109 -1.98 14.63 5.48
CA PHE A 109 -1.61 13.64 6.50
C PHE A 109 -2.64 13.57 7.64
N GLU A 110 -3.51 14.57 7.83
CA GLU A 110 -4.56 14.60 8.88
C GLU A 110 -5.55 13.43 8.82
N ILE A 111 -5.97 13.04 7.61
CA ILE A 111 -6.86 11.89 7.41
C ILE A 111 -6.21 10.58 7.89
N PHE A 112 -4.88 10.51 7.94
CA PHE A 112 -4.11 9.33 8.33
C PHE A 112 -3.96 9.23 9.85
N PHE A 113 -3.95 10.37 10.56
CA PHE A 113 -3.88 10.40 12.02
C PHE A 113 -5.18 9.91 12.69
N LYS A 114 -6.30 9.85 11.95
CA LYS A 114 -7.54 9.22 12.44
C LYS A 114 -7.44 7.69 12.36
N ARG A 115 -6.78 7.08 13.37
CA ARG A 115 -6.80 5.63 13.62
C ARG A 115 -8.25 5.12 13.57
N GLY A 116 -8.49 4.01 12.85
CA GLY A 116 -9.82 3.43 12.73
C GLY A 116 -10.77 4.14 11.74
N SER A 117 -10.26 5.08 10.93
CA SER A 117 -11.04 5.61 9.81
C SER A 117 -11.34 4.51 8.79
N ASP A 118 -12.50 4.61 8.14
CA ASP A 118 -12.91 3.72 7.04
C ASP A 118 -11.85 3.60 5.94
N PHE A 119 -11.06 4.67 5.74
CA PHE A 119 -9.94 4.69 4.81
C PHE A 119 -8.81 3.75 5.24
N ASN A 120 -8.41 3.80 6.52
CA ASN A 120 -7.35 2.93 7.03
C ASN A 120 -7.75 1.45 6.97
N ILE A 121 -9.01 1.14 7.27
CA ILE A 121 -9.57 -0.21 7.12
C ILE A 121 -9.51 -0.64 5.66
N TRP A 122 -9.99 0.21 4.75
CA TRP A 122 -9.98 -0.08 3.32
C TRP A 122 -8.58 -0.34 2.75
N VAL A 123 -7.55 0.41 3.19
CA VAL A 123 -6.16 0.18 2.73
C VAL A 123 -5.62 -1.16 3.23
N ASP A 124 -5.93 -1.56 4.47
CA ASP A 124 -5.53 -2.84 5.05
C ASP A 124 -6.22 -4.01 4.32
N GLU A 125 -7.52 -3.88 4.03
CA GLU A 125 -8.31 -4.88 3.33
C GLU A 125 -7.85 -5.08 1.87
N ILE A 126 -7.66 -3.99 1.11
CA ILE A 126 -7.17 -4.12 -0.28
C ILE A 126 -5.74 -4.69 -0.31
N TYR A 127 -4.91 -4.36 0.68
CA TYR A 127 -3.59 -4.96 0.85
C TYR A 127 -3.68 -6.49 1.00
N HIS A 128 -4.61 -6.99 1.83
CA HIS A 128 -4.82 -8.43 2.00
C HIS A 128 -5.33 -9.11 0.72
N GLU A 129 -6.13 -8.43 -0.08
CA GLU A 129 -6.58 -8.98 -1.37
C GLU A 129 -5.46 -9.02 -2.42
N PHE A 130 -4.55 -8.04 -2.43
CA PHE A 130 -3.33 -8.13 -3.23
C PHE A 130 -2.41 -9.26 -2.76
N ASP A 131 -2.22 -9.44 -1.46
CA ASP A 131 -1.43 -10.55 -0.90
C ASP A 131 -1.97 -11.90 -1.36
N ARG A 132 -3.29 -12.11 -1.20
CA ARG A 132 -3.98 -13.29 -1.70
C ARG A 132 -3.74 -13.50 -3.19
N PHE A 133 -3.94 -12.47 -4.01
CA PHE A 133 -3.77 -12.56 -5.46
C PHE A 133 -2.36 -13.01 -5.84
N PHE A 134 -1.32 -12.38 -5.28
CA PHE A 134 0.08 -12.73 -5.62
C PHE A 134 0.47 -14.12 -5.11
N LEU A 135 -0.04 -14.55 -3.96
CA LEU A 135 0.16 -15.91 -3.46
C LEU A 135 -0.50 -16.95 -4.37
N GLU A 136 -1.73 -16.71 -4.83
CA GLU A 136 -2.43 -17.60 -5.76
C GLU A 136 -1.73 -17.65 -7.12
N TRP A 137 -1.33 -16.49 -7.67
CA TRP A 137 -0.59 -16.40 -8.93
C TRP A 137 0.75 -17.14 -8.84
N SER A 138 1.54 -16.92 -7.79
CA SER A 138 2.83 -17.60 -7.62
C SER A 138 2.72 -19.12 -7.46
N LYS A 139 1.60 -19.63 -6.92
CA LYS A 139 1.36 -21.08 -6.83
C LYS A 139 1.08 -21.69 -8.20
N LYS A 140 0.27 -21.03 -9.03
CA LYS A 140 -0.04 -21.46 -10.40
C LYS A 140 1.20 -21.50 -11.29
N GLU A 141 2.03 -20.46 -11.23
CA GLU A 141 3.32 -20.39 -11.93
C GLU A 141 4.27 -21.55 -11.60
N LYS A 142 4.20 -22.10 -10.38
CA LYS A 142 5.02 -23.22 -9.94
C LYS A 142 4.44 -24.58 -10.32
N SER A 143 3.14 -24.68 -10.56
CA SER A 143 2.50 -25.93 -11.00
C SER A 143 2.55 -26.14 -12.52
N GLU A 144 2.78 -25.07 -13.28
CA GLU A 144 2.84 -25.08 -14.75
C GLU A 144 4.28 -25.23 -15.30
N LYS A 145 5.28 -25.32 -14.40
CA LYS A 145 6.70 -25.58 -14.71
C LYS A 145 7.11 -26.95 -14.21
#